data_AF-A0A3D1ZDN9-F1
#
_entry.id   AF-A0A3D1ZDN9-F1
#
_cell.length_a   1.000
_cell.length_b   1.000
_cell.length_c   1.000
_cell.angle_alpha   90.00
_cell.angle_beta   90.00
_cell.angle_gamma   90.00
#
_symmetry.space_group_name_H-M   'P 1'
#
loop_
_entity.id
_entity.type
_entity.pdbx_description
1 polymer ?
#
loop_
_entity_poly.entity_id
_entity_poly.type
_entity_poly.pdbx_seq_one_letter_code
_entity_poly.pdbx_strand_id
1 'polypeptide(L)'
;MPRAASARRYAQAVFELALENRELEKWFDDLTLLSDSVSNQEFLDFLSQPRVTSEEKIRVVRDALGDSVGPLALNLMSLLATKNIAHILPGITDQYQ
;
A
#
# COMPACT_ATOMS: atom_id res chain seq x y z
N MET A 1 -0.39 19.17 -16.41
CA MET A 1 0.10 18.60 -15.13
C MET A 1 -0.29 17.13 -15.09
N PRO A 2 0.64 16.17 -14.94
CA PRO A 2 0.26 14.78 -14.69
C PRO A 2 -0.55 14.73 -13.39
N ARG A 3 -1.76 14.14 -13.43
CA ARG A 3 -2.60 13.99 -12.24
C ARG A 3 -1.83 13.18 -11.21
N ALA A 4 -1.66 13.72 -10.00
CA ALA A 4 -1.14 12.97 -8.87
C ALA A 4 -1.88 11.63 -8.74
N ALA A 5 -1.17 10.58 -8.31
CA ALA A 5 -1.80 9.30 -8.02
C ALA A 5 -2.93 9.53 -7.01
N SER A 6 -4.17 9.24 -7.41
CA SER A 6 -5.34 9.52 -6.59
C SER A 6 -5.58 8.34 -5.68
N ALA A 7 -5.40 8.54 -4.37
CA ALA A 7 -5.70 7.54 -3.35
C ALA A 7 -7.11 6.95 -3.54
N ARG A 8 -8.10 7.79 -3.87
CA ARG A 8 -9.46 7.37 -4.24
C ARG A 8 -9.53 6.33 -5.36
N ARG A 9 -8.71 6.43 -6.40
CA ARG A 9 -8.71 5.45 -7.51
C ARG A 9 -8.18 4.09 -7.06
N TYR A 10 -7.16 4.10 -6.20
CA TYR A 10 -6.65 2.86 -5.61
C TYR A 10 -7.65 2.27 -4.62
N ALA A 11 -8.24 3.09 -3.76
CA ALA A 11 -9.26 2.66 -2.82
C ALA A 11 -10.45 2.00 -3.52
N GLN A 12 -10.96 2.61 -4.59
CA GLN A 12 -12.04 2.03 -5.40
C GLN A 12 -11.64 0.68 -6.02
N ALA A 13 -10.45 0.58 -6.61
CA ALA A 13 -9.99 -0.68 -7.20
C ALA A 13 -9.80 -1.78 -6.15
N VAL A 14 -9.30 -1.43 -4.96
CA VAL A 14 -9.13 -2.36 -3.84
C VAL A 14 -10.48 -2.77 -3.27
N PHE A 15 -11.44 -1.86 -3.17
CA PHE A 15 -12.81 -2.14 -2.72
C PHE A 15 -13.55 -3.07 -3.68
N GLU A 16 -13.49 -2.81 -4.99
CA GLU A 16 -14.05 -3.69 -6.02
C GLU A 16 -13.45 -5.11 -5.93
N LEU A 17 -12.12 -5.21 -5.80
CA LEU A 17 -11.43 -6.48 -5.63
C LEU A 17 -11.82 -7.21 -4.33
N ALA A 18 -11.98 -6.47 -3.23
CA ALA A 18 -12.41 -7.02 -1.96
C ALA A 18 -13.86 -7.52 -1.99
N LEU A 19 -14.74 -6.80 -2.71
CA LEU A 19 -16.13 -7.19 -2.91
C LEU A 19 -16.24 -8.48 -3.74
N GLU A 20 -15.49 -8.59 -4.83
CA GLU A 20 -15.44 -9.78 -5.68
C GLU A 20 -14.99 -11.02 -4.90
N ASN A 21 -14.00 -10.86 -4.01
CA ASN A 21 -13.45 -11.96 -3.21
C ASN A 21 -14.18 -12.19 -1.87
N ARG A 22 -15.16 -11.34 -1.51
CA ARG A 22 -15.85 -11.34 -0.20
C ARG A 22 -14.89 -11.17 0.99
N GLU A 23 -13.87 -10.35 0.83
CA GLU A 23 -12.81 -10.11 1.81
C GLU A 23 -12.78 -8.64 2.29
N LEU A 24 -13.94 -7.96 2.36
CA LEU A 24 -14.02 -6.53 2.73
C LEU A 24 -13.37 -6.21 4.09
N GLU A 25 -13.74 -6.95 5.13
CA GLU A 25 -13.19 -6.75 6.49
C GLU A 25 -11.68 -7.00 6.53
N LYS A 26 -11.23 -8.11 5.93
CA LYS A 26 -9.82 -8.46 5.83
C LYS A 26 -9.01 -7.39 5.10
N TRP A 27 -9.54 -6.84 4.02
CA TRP A 27 -8.87 -5.75 3.30
C TRP A 27 -8.81 -4.47 4.12
N PHE A 28 -9.85 -4.15 4.89
CA PHE A 28 -9.83 -3.01 5.79
C PHE A 28 -8.76 -3.17 6.88
N ASP A 29 -8.65 -4.34 7.48
CA ASP A 29 -7.62 -4.67 8.48
C ASP A 29 -6.21 -4.58 7.87
N ASP A 30 -6.01 -5.18 6.69
CA ASP A 30 -4.75 -5.12 5.95
C ASP A 30 -4.37 -3.66 5.61
N LEU A 31 -5.31 -2.85 5.08
CA LEU A 31 -5.08 -1.45 4.75
C LEU A 31 -4.77 -0.59 5.97
N THR A 32 -5.35 -0.93 7.13
CA THR A 32 -5.05 -0.26 8.39
C THR A 32 -3.60 -0.54 8.81
N LEU A 33 -3.19 -1.81 8.82
CA LEU A 33 -1.81 -2.21 9.11
C LEU A 33 -0.80 -1.58 8.15
N LEU A 34 -1.12 -1.54 6.86
CA LEU A 34 -0.27 -0.90 5.87
C LEU A 34 -0.18 0.62 6.08
N SER A 35 -1.29 1.29 6.42
CA SER A 35 -1.31 2.72 6.76
C SER A 35 -0.48 3.03 8.00
N ASP A 36 -0.56 2.20 9.03
CA ASP A 36 0.24 2.33 10.25
C ASP A 36 1.73 2.14 9.94
N SER A 37 2.09 1.20 9.06
CA SER A 37 3.49 0.98 8.67
C SER A 37 4.14 2.22 8.06
N VAL A 38 3.40 2.97 7.23
CA VAL A 38 3.91 4.21 6.59
C VAL A 38 3.83 5.44 7.51
N SER A 39 3.27 5.31 8.71
CA SER A 39 3.38 6.33 9.75
C SER A 39 4.77 6.34 10.39
N ASN A 40 5.57 5.28 10.20
CA ASN A 40 6.99 5.29 10.50
C ASN A 40 7.75 6.06 9.39
N GLN A 41 8.29 7.24 9.75
CA GLN A 41 8.97 8.12 8.81
C GLN A 41 10.21 7.47 8.16
N GLU A 42 10.99 6.68 8.89
CA GLU A 42 12.19 6.03 8.36
C GLU A 42 11.82 5.01 7.27
N PHE A 43 10.76 4.23 7.53
CA PHE A 43 10.23 3.29 6.55
C PHE A 43 9.67 4.00 5.32
N LEU A 44 8.88 5.07 5.52
CA LEU A 44 8.32 5.83 4.43
C LEU A 44 9.41 6.50 3.57
N ASP A 45 10.43 7.10 4.20
CA ASP A 45 11.54 7.74 3.51
C ASP A 45 12.33 6.74 2.65
N PHE A 46 12.59 5.54 3.18
CA PHE A 46 13.20 4.46 2.43
C PHE A 46 12.38 4.10 1.18
N LEU A 47 11.06 3.91 1.34
CA LEU A 47 10.18 3.56 0.23
C LEU A 47 10.02 4.68 -0.80
N SER A 48 10.22 5.93 -0.39
CA SER A 48 10.16 7.10 -1.27
C SER A 48 11.50 7.44 -1.95
N GLN A 49 12.61 6.78 -1.59
CA GLN A 49 13.92 7.07 -2.20
C GLN A 49 14.02 6.56 -3.65
N PRO A 50 14.21 7.45 -4.65
CA PRO A 50 14.29 7.02 -6.06
C PRO A 50 15.58 6.25 -6.41
N ARG A 51 16.60 6.34 -5.55
CA ARG A 51 17.89 5.68 -5.74
C ARG A 51 17.89 4.21 -5.27
N VAL A 52 16.93 3.83 -4.43
CA VAL A 52 16.74 2.44 -4.01
C VAL A 52 15.99 1.72 -5.12
N THR A 53 16.49 0.54 -5.52
CA THR A 53 15.89 -0.23 -6.61
C THR A 53 14.51 -0.76 -6.20
N SER A 54 13.64 -0.98 -7.18
CA SER A 54 12.32 -1.58 -6.95
C SER A 54 12.43 -2.95 -6.27
N GLU A 55 13.42 -3.76 -6.65
CA GLU A 55 13.67 -5.09 -6.06
C GLU A 55 14.00 -5.00 -4.57
N GLU A 56 14.88 -4.07 -4.19
CA GLU A 56 15.26 -3.82 -2.81
C GLU A 56 14.05 -3.40 -1.97
N LYS A 57 13.21 -2.50 -2.50
CA LYS A 57 11.97 -2.08 -1.83
C LYS A 57 10.99 -3.22 -1.64
N ILE A 58 10.78 -4.03 -2.68
CA ILE A 58 9.87 -5.18 -2.62
C ILE A 58 10.37 -6.20 -1.59
N ARG A 59 11.70 -6.42 -1.51
CA ARG A 59 12.28 -7.32 -0.52
C ARG A 59 11.99 -6.82 0.90
N VAL A 60 12.31 -5.56 1.19
CA VAL A 60 12.06 -4.96 2.52
C VAL A 60 10.57 -4.96 2.88
N VAL A 61 9.68 -4.63 1.94
CA VAL A 61 8.23 -4.72 2.16
C VAL A 61 7.79 -6.14 2.51
N ARG A 62 8.30 -7.15 1.79
CA ARG A 62 7.98 -8.55 2.06
C ARG A 62 8.52 -9.01 3.41
N ASP A 63 9.75 -8.66 3.74
CA ASP A 63 10.39 -9.05 4.99
C ASP A 63 9.70 -8.39 6.20
N ALA A 64 9.21 -7.15 6.05
CA ALA A 64 8.57 -6.40 7.13
C ALA A 64 7.08 -6.74 7.33
N LEU A 65 6.34 -7.03 6.24
CA LEU A 65 4.87 -7.09 6.27
C LEU A 65 4.30 -8.43 5.78
N GLY A 66 5.13 -9.31 5.23
CA GLY A 66 4.68 -10.53 4.55
C GLY A 66 3.89 -11.51 5.41
N ASP A 67 4.14 -11.53 6.72
CA ASP A 67 3.42 -12.38 7.68
C ASP A 67 2.25 -11.66 8.36
N SER A 68 2.10 -10.34 8.15
CA SER A 68 1.09 -9.51 8.82
C SER A 68 -0.13 -9.19 7.95
N VAL A 69 0.02 -9.20 6.63
CA VAL A 69 -1.06 -8.84 5.70
C VAL A 69 -1.26 -9.90 4.61
N GLY A 70 -2.44 -9.89 3.98
CA GLY A 70 -2.72 -10.74 2.84
C GLY A 70 -1.81 -10.49 1.63
N PRO A 71 -1.65 -11.49 0.73
CA PRO A 71 -0.76 -11.38 -0.43
C PRO A 71 -1.18 -10.26 -1.40
N LEU A 72 -2.48 -9.96 -1.51
CA LEU A 72 -2.96 -8.87 -2.36
C LEU A 72 -2.65 -7.48 -1.77
N ALA A 73 -2.75 -7.33 -0.44
CA ALA A 73 -2.34 -6.13 0.26
C ALA A 73 -0.82 -5.91 0.15
N LEU A 74 -0.03 -6.98 0.28
CA LEU A 74 1.42 -6.92 0.06
C LEU A 74 1.76 -6.49 -1.38
N ASN A 75 1.00 -6.96 -2.37
CA ASN A 75 1.14 -6.54 -3.76
C ASN A 75 0.80 -5.05 -3.95
N LEU A 76 -0.25 -4.54 -3.29
CA LEU A 76 -0.57 -3.11 -3.29
C LEU A 76 0.59 -2.30 -2.72
N MET A 77 1.10 -2.66 -1.54
CA MET A 77 2.21 -1.96 -0.90
C MET A 77 3.47 -1.96 -1.78
N SER A 78 3.81 -3.13 -2.36
CA SER A 78 4.91 -3.28 -3.31
C SER A 78 4.74 -2.37 -4.53
N LEU A 79 3.53 -2.33 -5.12
CA LEU A 79 3.21 -1.47 -6.26
C LEU A 79 3.41 0.01 -5.92
N LEU A 80 2.94 0.46 -4.75
CA LEU A 80 3.09 1.86 -4.33
C LEU A 80 4.56 2.21 -4.04
N ALA A 81 5.31 1.29 -3.45
CA ALA A 81 6.75 1.45 -3.19
C ALA A 81 7.57 1.59 -4.48
N THR A 82 7.31 0.75 -5.48
CA THR A 82 8.00 0.87 -6.79
C THR A 82 7.69 2.18 -7.52
N LYS A 83 6.53 2.79 -7.21
CA LYS A 83 6.10 4.08 -7.74
C LYS A 83 6.51 5.27 -6.87
N ASN A 84 7.18 5.05 -5.74
CA ASN A 84 7.55 6.08 -4.74
C ASN A 84 6.36 6.86 -4.16
N ILE A 85 5.17 6.25 -4.13
CA ILE A 85 3.91 6.88 -3.70
C ILE A 85 3.30 6.17 -2.48
N ALA A 86 4.08 5.44 -1.69
CA ALA A 86 3.59 4.78 -0.48
C ALA A 86 2.92 5.74 0.52
N HIS A 87 3.29 7.03 0.51
CA HIS A 87 2.69 8.08 1.33
C HIS A 87 1.17 8.28 1.10
N ILE A 88 0.60 7.76 0.01
CA ILE A 88 -0.85 7.89 -0.25
C ILE A 88 -1.69 6.84 0.48
N LEU A 89 -1.05 5.84 1.12
CA LEU A 89 -1.77 4.75 1.77
C LEU A 89 -2.80 5.19 2.81
N PRO A 90 -2.52 6.15 3.72
CA PRO A 90 -3.54 6.60 4.66
C PRO A 90 -4.78 7.13 3.93
N GLY A 91 -4.57 7.85 2.82
CA GLY A 91 -5.67 8.30 1.98
C GLY A 91 -6.38 7.18 1.20
N ILE A 92 -5.75 6.01 1.00
CA ILE A 92 -6.41 4.84 0.42
C ILE A 92 -7.33 4.22 1.47
N THR A 93 -6.82 4.03 2.68
CA THR A 93 -7.57 3.52 3.83
C THR A 93 -8.78 4.41 4.14
N ASP A 94 -8.60 5.73 4.18
CA ASP A 94 -9.70 6.69 4.43
C ASP A 94 -10.79 6.69 3.34
N GLN A 95 -10.43 6.37 2.10
CA GLN A 95 -11.34 6.37 0.95
C GLN A 95 -11.92 4.98 0.65
N TYR A 96 -11.59 3.96 1.44
CA TYR A 96 -12.08 2.59 1.28
C TYR A 96 -13.54 2.51 1.75
N GLN A 97 -14.48 2.64 0.81
CA GLN A 97 -15.94 2.68 1.02
C GLN A 97 -16.69 2.13 -0.19
#